data_AF-A0A951FDR1-F1
#
_entry.id   AF-A0A951FDR1-F1
#
_cell.length_a   1.000
_cell.length_b   1.000
_cell.length_c   1.000
_cell.angle_alpha   90.00
_cell.angle_beta   90.00
_cell.angle_gamma   90.00
#
_symmetry.space_group_name_H-M   'P 1'
#
loop_
_entity.id
_entity.type
_entity.pdbx_description
1 polymer ?
#
loop_
_entity_poly.entity_id
_entity_poly.type
_entity_poly.pdbx_seq_one_letter_code
_entity_poly.pdbx_strand_id
1 'polypeptide(L)'
;AWDTRATATYISQGYTGGGINANHPDWVGQWGTAVTPTFTGNPGPAWGLVTPEEGFVVFSKATPEEQQVAFSFIKQMMGSDENRINWALLSNGPPDQKNLLDNPTLKAEDTKKGNSIATQAETLPYRINYGERPLEAEKIWRQMFDQAILEQRPPKEALDEATSQMNAALKAAGKQRLFTERNYKPPTSS
;
A
#
# COMPACT_ATOMS: atom_id res chain seq x y z
N ALA A 1 25.92 7.50 9.42
CA ALA A 1 24.64 8.22 9.42
C ALA A 1 24.26 8.45 7.96
N TRP A 2 23.09 8.00 7.53
CA TRP A 2 22.58 8.32 6.19
C TRP A 2 22.15 9.78 6.19
N ASP A 3 22.76 10.63 5.36
CA ASP A 3 22.32 12.02 5.21
C ASP A 3 20.99 11.99 4.45
N THR A 4 19.89 12.27 5.14
CA THR A 4 18.55 12.32 4.54
C THR A 4 18.41 13.44 3.51
N ARG A 5 19.40 14.35 3.38
CA ARG A 5 19.48 15.35 2.30
C ARG A 5 19.97 14.79 0.96
N ALA A 6 20.36 13.51 0.90
CA ALA A 6 20.89 12.90 -0.33
C ALA A 6 19.81 12.28 -1.25
N THR A 7 18.57 12.12 -0.77
CA THR A 7 17.52 11.40 -1.51
C THR A 7 16.44 12.37 -2.00
N ALA A 8 16.52 12.77 -3.28
CA ALA A 8 15.57 13.69 -3.89
C ALA A 8 14.18 13.07 -4.17
N THR A 9 14.09 11.74 -4.22
CA THR A 9 12.84 11.01 -4.49
C THR A 9 12.75 9.74 -3.65
N TYR A 10 11.55 9.41 -3.19
CA TYR A 10 11.28 8.20 -2.42
C TYR A 10 10.00 7.56 -2.96
N ILE A 11 10.10 6.30 -3.40
CA ILE A 11 8.94 5.52 -3.87
C ILE A 11 8.47 4.66 -2.69
N SER A 12 7.23 4.89 -2.27
CA SER A 12 6.66 4.27 -1.07
C SER A 12 5.18 3.97 -1.23
N GLN A 13 4.68 3.12 -0.34
CA GLN A 13 3.25 3.04 -0.06
C GLN A 13 2.77 4.40 0.46
N GLY A 14 1.68 4.90 -0.12
CA GLY A 14 1.33 6.32 -0.01
C GLY A 14 0.90 6.77 1.39
N TYR A 15 0.58 5.86 2.32
CA TYR A 15 0.31 6.17 3.72
C TYR A 15 1.48 6.87 4.44
N THR A 16 2.70 6.85 3.88
CA THR A 16 3.81 7.64 4.42
C THR A 16 3.52 9.14 4.39
N GLY A 17 2.66 9.61 3.47
CA GLY A 17 2.30 11.02 3.36
C GLY A 17 1.71 11.60 4.66
N GLY A 18 0.92 10.83 5.41
CA GLY A 18 0.30 11.31 6.66
C GLY A 18 1.31 11.56 7.77
N GLY A 19 2.41 10.80 7.78
CA GLY A 19 3.44 10.88 8.81
C GLY A 19 4.56 11.88 8.53
N ILE A 20 4.77 12.33 7.29
CA ILE A 20 5.94 13.17 6.94
C ILE A 20 5.92 14.48 7.73
N ASN A 21 4.86 15.28 7.63
CA ASN A 21 4.82 16.59 8.29
C ASN A 21 4.78 16.48 9.83
N ALA A 22 4.23 15.40 10.37
CA ALA A 22 4.19 15.16 11.81
C ALA A 22 5.60 14.84 12.37
N ASN A 23 6.38 14.05 11.63
CA ASN A 23 7.73 13.63 12.04
C ASN A 23 8.84 14.60 11.57
N HIS A 24 8.57 15.37 10.52
CA HIS A 24 9.47 16.36 9.91
C HIS A 24 8.73 17.67 9.62
N PRO A 25 8.40 18.47 10.66
CA PRO A 25 7.69 19.74 10.48
C PRO A 25 8.44 20.75 9.62
N ASP A 26 9.77 20.63 9.54
CA ASP A 26 10.63 21.43 8.67
C ASP A 26 10.37 21.17 7.18
N TRP A 27 9.75 20.04 6.81
CA TRP A 27 9.45 19.69 5.43
C TRP A 27 8.09 20.20 4.94
N VAL A 28 7.31 20.88 5.78
CA VAL A 28 6.01 21.45 5.39
C VAL A 28 6.17 22.34 4.15
N GLY A 29 5.45 22.01 3.08
CA GLY A 29 5.51 22.73 1.80
C GLY A 29 6.74 22.43 0.93
N GLN A 30 7.64 21.55 1.37
CA GLN A 30 8.88 21.20 0.66
C GLN A 30 8.79 19.90 -0.15
N TRP A 31 7.71 19.11 0.03
CA TRP A 31 7.50 17.87 -0.69
C TRP A 31 6.15 17.85 -1.42
N GLY A 32 6.04 16.94 -2.37
CA GLY A 32 4.83 16.65 -3.11
C GLY A 32 4.82 15.18 -3.53
N THR A 33 3.75 14.77 -4.21
CA THR A 33 3.62 13.42 -4.73
C THR A 33 3.41 13.42 -6.23
N ALA A 34 3.80 12.33 -6.86
CA ALA A 34 3.54 12.05 -8.26
C ALA A 34 3.26 10.56 -8.42
N VAL A 35 2.54 10.19 -9.48
CA VAL A 35 2.32 8.79 -9.84
C VAL A 35 3.68 8.12 -10.05
N THR A 36 3.84 6.92 -9.51
CA THR A 36 5.06 6.13 -9.69
C THR A 36 5.36 5.96 -11.18
N PRO A 37 6.57 6.31 -11.65
CA PRO A 37 6.90 6.25 -13.06
C PRO A 37 6.95 4.81 -13.57
N THR A 38 6.41 4.56 -14.77
CA THR A 38 6.57 3.24 -15.42
C THR A 38 7.85 3.20 -16.24
N PHE A 39 8.39 1.99 -16.46
CA PHE A 39 9.51 1.77 -17.39
C PHE A 39 9.23 2.21 -18.84
N THR A 40 7.96 2.41 -19.19
CA THR A 40 7.52 2.77 -20.55
C THR A 40 7.10 4.25 -20.67
N GLY A 41 7.12 5.02 -19.58
CA GLY A 41 6.59 6.38 -19.55
C GLY A 41 5.05 6.47 -19.63
N ASN A 42 4.35 5.34 -19.74
CA ASN A 42 2.89 5.31 -19.65
C ASN A 42 2.44 5.69 -18.23
N PRO A 43 1.33 6.44 -18.07
CA PRO A 43 0.81 6.87 -16.77
C PRO A 43 0.04 5.77 -16.03
N GLY A 44 -0.02 4.55 -16.58
CA GLY A 44 -0.52 3.40 -15.84
C GLY A 44 0.32 3.17 -14.58
N PRO A 45 -0.22 2.56 -13.52
CA PRO A 45 0.55 2.34 -12.32
C PRO A 45 1.75 1.43 -12.61
N ALA A 46 2.93 1.86 -12.16
CA ALA A 46 4.19 1.12 -12.30
C ALA A 46 4.30 -0.15 -11.46
N TRP A 47 3.28 -0.44 -10.67
CA TRP A 47 3.25 -1.47 -9.64
C TRP A 47 1.79 -1.88 -9.40
N GLY A 48 1.56 -3.19 -9.32
CA GLY A 48 0.28 -3.78 -8.97
C GLY A 48 0.36 -4.57 -7.66
N LEU A 49 -0.77 -4.69 -6.97
CA LEU A 49 -1.08 -5.65 -5.90
C LEU A 49 -0.19 -5.56 -4.65
N VAL A 50 0.07 -4.33 -4.19
CA VAL A 50 0.97 -4.04 -3.07
C VAL A 50 0.29 -3.62 -1.78
N THR A 51 -0.99 -3.26 -1.82
CA THR A 51 -1.74 -2.89 -0.63
C THR A 51 -2.37 -4.17 -0.08
N PRO A 52 -1.93 -4.65 1.11
CA PRO A 52 -2.75 -5.60 1.84
C PRO A 52 -4.13 -4.95 2.02
N GLU A 53 -5.20 -5.74 1.96
CA GLU A 53 -6.53 -5.24 2.29
C GLU A 53 -6.49 -4.75 3.75
N GLU A 54 -6.31 -3.44 3.93
CA GLU A 54 -6.29 -2.79 5.24
C GLU A 54 -7.74 -2.49 5.59
N GLY A 55 -8.25 -3.22 6.58
CA GLY A 55 -9.61 -3.11 7.03
C GLY A 55 -9.72 -3.34 8.53
N PHE A 56 -10.84 -2.91 9.08
CA PHE A 56 -11.19 -3.26 10.45
C PHE A 56 -11.76 -4.68 10.47
N VAL A 57 -11.20 -5.54 11.30
CA VAL A 57 -11.68 -6.91 11.51
C VAL A 57 -12.12 -7.10 12.96
N VAL A 58 -13.14 -7.94 13.14
CA VAL A 58 -13.57 -8.39 14.47
C VAL A 58 -13.18 -9.85 14.60
N PHE A 59 -12.42 -10.20 15.64
CA PHE A 59 -11.97 -11.57 15.84
C PHE A 59 -13.17 -12.49 16.12
N SER A 60 -13.24 -13.62 15.42
CA SER A 60 -14.32 -14.60 15.58
C SER A 60 -14.41 -15.23 16.97
N LYS A 61 -13.35 -15.11 17.79
CA LYS A 61 -13.28 -15.62 19.16
C LYS A 61 -13.85 -14.67 20.21
N ALA A 62 -14.11 -13.41 19.87
CA ALA A 62 -14.70 -12.44 20.81
C ALA A 62 -16.15 -12.84 21.15
N THR A 63 -16.63 -12.48 22.34
CA THR A 63 -18.03 -12.77 22.72
C THR A 63 -19.02 -11.98 21.85
N PRO A 64 -20.30 -12.39 21.74
CA PRO A 64 -21.29 -11.64 20.99
C PRO A 64 -21.39 -10.16 21.39
N GLU A 65 -21.28 -9.88 22.69
CA GLU A 65 -21.32 -8.51 23.23
C GLU A 65 -20.09 -7.70 22.79
N GLU A 66 -18.89 -8.29 22.86
CA GLU A 66 -17.65 -7.66 22.41
C GLU A 66 -17.68 -7.38 20.90
N GLN A 67 -18.17 -8.34 20.11
CA GLN A 67 -18.33 -8.18 18.66
C GLN A 67 -19.29 -7.02 18.35
N GLN A 68 -20.41 -6.92 19.08
CA GLN A 68 -21.37 -5.84 18.91
C GLN A 68 -20.76 -4.47 19.20
N VAL A 69 -19.97 -4.35 20.27
CA VAL A 69 -19.24 -3.11 20.59
C VAL A 69 -18.22 -2.78 19.51
N ALA A 70 -17.43 -3.76 19.06
CA ALA A 70 -16.43 -3.58 18.02
C ALA A 70 -17.05 -3.11 16.69
N PHE A 71 -18.14 -3.74 16.23
CA PHE A 71 -18.84 -3.30 15.03
C PHE A 71 -19.47 -1.91 15.19
N SER A 72 -19.97 -1.57 16.38
CA SER A 72 -20.50 -0.24 16.66
C SER A 72 -19.41 0.83 16.56
N PHE A 73 -18.21 0.55 17.08
CA PHE A 73 -17.05 1.43 16.94
C PHE A 73 -16.61 1.58 15.48
N ILE A 74 -16.53 0.48 14.71
CA ILE A 74 -16.20 0.53 13.28
C ILE A 74 -17.22 1.38 12.53
N LYS A 75 -18.52 1.20 12.82
CA LYS A 75 -19.59 2.02 12.23
C LYS A 75 -19.47 3.49 12.63
N GLN A 76 -19.05 3.79 13.85
CA GLN A 76 -18.78 5.17 14.24
C GLN A 76 -17.61 5.75 13.45
N MET A 77 -16.53 4.99 13.25
CA MET A 77 -15.33 5.47 12.56
C MET A 77 -15.51 5.62 11.05
N MET A 78 -16.29 4.76 10.39
CA MET A 78 -16.34 4.67 8.92
C MET A 78 -17.76 4.54 8.34
N GLY A 79 -18.81 4.62 9.17
CA GLY A 79 -20.18 4.33 8.76
C GLY A 79 -20.88 5.44 7.97
N SER A 80 -20.32 6.65 7.94
CA SER A 80 -20.83 7.79 7.17
C SER A 80 -19.78 8.30 6.18
N ASP A 81 -20.23 8.95 5.12
CA ASP A 81 -19.33 9.58 4.14
C ASP A 81 -18.47 10.67 4.78
N GLU A 82 -19.03 11.44 5.71
CA GLU A 82 -18.30 12.43 6.50
C GLU A 82 -17.13 11.79 7.26
N ASN A 83 -17.36 10.64 7.92
CA ASN A 83 -16.30 9.99 8.69
C ASN A 83 -15.25 9.35 7.78
N ARG A 84 -15.65 8.81 6.62
CA ARG A 84 -14.72 8.33 5.58
C ARG A 84 -13.84 9.46 5.05
N ILE A 85 -14.41 10.65 4.82
CA ILE A 85 -13.66 11.84 4.39
C ILE A 85 -12.69 12.29 5.50
N ASN A 86 -13.15 12.34 6.74
CA ASN A 86 -12.30 12.71 7.89
C ASN A 86 -11.13 11.72 8.04
N TRP A 87 -11.38 10.42 7.87
CA TRP A 87 -10.33 9.40 7.87
C TRP A 87 -9.34 9.57 6.71
N ALA A 88 -9.82 9.84 5.50
CA ALA A 88 -8.98 10.10 4.33
C ALA A 88 -8.04 11.30 4.57
N LEU A 89 -8.56 12.39 5.15
CA LEU A 89 -7.77 13.56 5.52
C LEU A 89 -6.73 13.26 6.60
N LEU A 90 -7.13 12.54 7.65
CA LEU A 90 -6.23 12.20 8.76
C LEU A 90 -5.09 11.26 8.31
N SER A 91 -5.43 10.25 7.52
CA SER A 91 -4.47 9.27 7.00
C SER A 91 -3.65 9.80 5.83
N ASN A 92 -4.03 10.95 5.26
CA ASN A 92 -3.53 11.46 3.98
C ASN A 92 -3.63 10.38 2.89
N GLY A 93 -4.72 9.62 2.90
CA GLY A 93 -4.99 8.47 2.03
C GLY A 93 -6.33 8.59 1.33
N PRO A 94 -6.54 7.88 0.21
CA PRO A 94 -7.80 7.95 -0.51
C PRO A 94 -8.94 7.33 0.32
N PRO A 95 -10.18 7.85 0.21
CA PRO A 95 -11.34 7.22 0.82
C PRO A 95 -11.56 5.81 0.25
N ASP A 96 -12.25 4.97 1.04
CA ASP A 96 -12.63 3.60 0.70
C ASP A 96 -13.67 3.50 -0.43
N GLN A 97 -14.25 4.63 -0.84
CA GLN A 97 -15.20 4.70 -1.96
C GLN A 97 -14.77 5.72 -3.01
N LYS A 98 -14.76 5.30 -4.28
CA LYS A 98 -14.30 6.11 -5.41
C LYS A 98 -15.09 7.42 -5.59
N ASN A 99 -16.41 7.40 -5.40
CA ASN A 99 -17.26 8.59 -5.51
C ASN A 99 -16.93 9.67 -4.47
N LEU A 100 -16.31 9.31 -3.35
CA LEU A 100 -15.94 10.29 -2.31
C LEU A 100 -14.70 11.10 -2.69
N LEU A 101 -13.89 10.64 -3.66
CA LEU A 101 -12.77 11.42 -4.21
C LEU A 101 -13.24 12.74 -4.81
N ASP A 102 -14.49 12.81 -5.26
CA ASP A 102 -15.05 14.04 -5.80
C ASP A 102 -15.50 15.05 -4.74
N ASN A 103 -15.37 14.72 -3.45
CA ASN A 103 -15.79 15.59 -2.37
C ASN A 103 -15.01 16.93 -2.38
N PRO A 104 -15.69 18.09 -2.29
CA PRO A 104 -15.03 19.40 -2.34
C PRO A 104 -13.93 19.60 -1.28
N THR A 105 -14.11 19.02 -0.09
CA THR A 105 -13.11 19.12 0.99
C THR A 105 -11.83 18.38 0.61
N LEU A 106 -11.94 17.17 0.05
CA LEU A 106 -10.77 16.42 -0.41
C LEU A 106 -10.06 17.16 -1.55
N LYS A 107 -10.81 17.65 -2.55
CA LYS A 107 -10.24 18.42 -3.67
C LYS A 107 -9.52 19.68 -3.21
N ALA A 108 -10.07 20.39 -2.23
CA ALA A 108 -9.42 21.58 -1.68
C ALA A 108 -8.08 21.24 -1.01
N GLU A 109 -8.02 20.13 -0.28
CA GLU A 109 -6.79 19.66 0.37
C GLU A 109 -5.78 19.06 -0.61
N ASP A 110 -6.23 18.42 -1.70
CA ASP A 110 -5.37 17.88 -2.77
C ASP A 110 -4.53 18.95 -3.46
N THR A 111 -5.02 20.19 -3.51
CA THR A 111 -4.25 21.32 -4.09
C THR A 111 -3.07 21.77 -3.23
N LYS A 112 -2.97 21.29 -1.98
CA LYS A 112 -1.90 21.69 -1.05
C LYS A 112 -0.69 20.78 -1.21
N LYS A 113 0.50 21.38 -1.21
CA LYS A 113 1.76 20.63 -1.08
C LYS A 113 1.74 19.81 0.22
N GLY A 114 2.23 18.58 0.14
CA GLY A 114 2.22 17.64 1.25
C GLY A 114 0.93 16.81 1.39
N ASN A 115 0.10 16.77 0.36
CA ASN A 115 -1.02 15.84 0.23
C ASN A 115 -0.70 14.73 -0.79
N SER A 116 -1.26 13.54 -0.57
CA SER A 116 -1.10 12.37 -1.44
C SER A 116 -2.40 11.67 -1.81
N ILE A 117 -3.55 12.16 -1.36
CA ILE A 117 -4.87 11.52 -1.52
C ILE A 117 -5.17 11.26 -3.01
N ALA A 118 -5.18 12.30 -3.86
CA ALA A 118 -5.42 12.15 -5.30
C ALA A 118 -4.41 11.20 -5.98
N THR A 119 -3.11 11.41 -5.78
CA THR A 119 -2.06 10.58 -6.36
C THR A 119 -2.19 9.10 -5.98
N GLN A 120 -2.59 8.81 -4.75
CA GLN A 120 -2.83 7.45 -4.30
C GLN A 120 -4.09 6.86 -4.94
N ALA A 121 -5.15 7.65 -5.08
CA ALA A 121 -6.42 7.21 -5.64
C ALA A 121 -6.30 6.67 -7.07
N GLU A 122 -5.46 7.27 -7.91
CA GLU A 122 -5.21 6.82 -9.29
C GLU A 122 -4.72 5.36 -9.37
N THR A 123 -4.05 4.91 -8.31
CA THR A 123 -3.43 3.58 -8.26
C THR A 123 -4.25 2.54 -7.46
N LEU A 124 -5.33 2.95 -6.77
CA LEU A 124 -6.16 2.05 -5.96
C LEU A 124 -6.70 0.82 -6.72
N PRO A 125 -7.24 0.93 -7.95
CA PRO A 125 -7.77 -0.22 -8.69
C PRO A 125 -6.71 -1.29 -9.02
N TYR A 126 -5.45 -0.96 -8.79
CA TYR A 126 -4.29 -1.78 -9.13
C TYR A 126 -3.60 -2.31 -7.89
N ARG A 127 -4.02 -1.94 -6.67
CA ARG A 127 -3.26 -2.19 -5.43
C ARG A 127 -3.74 -3.39 -4.59
N ILE A 128 -4.91 -3.96 -4.84
CA ILE A 128 -5.52 -4.99 -3.96
C ILE A 128 -4.87 -6.36 -4.17
N ASN A 129 -4.09 -6.84 -3.20
CA ASN A 129 -3.61 -8.22 -3.20
C ASN A 129 -4.67 -9.14 -2.55
N TYR A 130 -5.38 -9.97 -3.32
CA TYR A 130 -6.28 -10.96 -2.72
C TYR A 130 -5.51 -12.14 -2.12
N GLY A 131 -5.74 -12.42 -0.85
CA GLY A 131 -5.23 -13.61 -0.18
C GLY A 131 -4.01 -13.37 0.70
N GLU A 132 -3.64 -14.43 1.42
CA GLU A 132 -2.57 -14.38 2.41
C GLU A 132 -1.20 -14.27 1.73
N ARG A 133 -0.41 -13.28 2.14
CA ARG A 133 1.04 -13.30 1.90
C ARG A 133 1.63 -14.49 2.67
N PRO A 134 2.28 -15.47 2.00
CA PRO A 134 2.93 -16.57 2.71
C PRO A 134 4.05 -16.01 3.59
N LEU A 135 3.97 -16.24 4.91
CA LEU A 135 4.95 -15.74 5.88
C LEU A 135 6.36 -16.24 5.55
N GLU A 136 6.47 -17.42 4.93
CA GLU A 136 7.71 -18.02 4.49
C GLU A 136 8.42 -17.19 3.40
N ALA A 137 7.66 -16.45 2.59
CA ALA A 137 8.23 -15.59 1.54
C ALA A 137 8.97 -14.37 2.12
N GLU A 138 8.62 -13.91 3.32
CA GLU A 138 9.25 -12.72 3.89
C GLU A 138 10.75 -12.94 4.13
N LYS A 139 11.13 -14.09 4.70
CA LYS A 139 12.54 -14.42 4.93
C LYS A 139 13.31 -14.52 3.61
N ILE A 140 12.72 -15.16 2.60
CA ILE A 140 13.34 -15.40 1.29
C ILE A 140 13.55 -14.08 0.54
N TRP A 141 12.57 -13.19 0.52
CA TRP A 141 12.71 -11.89 -0.15
C TRP A 141 13.70 -10.97 0.57
N ARG A 142 13.73 -10.98 1.91
CA ARG A 142 14.75 -10.23 2.67
C ARG A 142 16.16 -10.68 2.28
N GLN A 143 16.40 -11.99 2.25
CA GLN A 143 17.68 -12.55 1.83
C GLN A 143 18.03 -12.18 0.38
N MET A 144 17.07 -12.23 -0.54
CA MET A 144 17.26 -11.80 -1.93
C MET A 144 17.70 -10.33 -2.02
N PHE A 145 17.05 -9.44 -1.25
CA PHE A 145 17.42 -8.03 -1.22
C PHE A 145 18.81 -7.80 -0.61
N ASP A 146 19.16 -8.51 0.46
CA ASP A 146 20.49 -8.42 1.05
C ASP A 146 21.56 -8.88 0.05
N GLN A 147 21.34 -10.00 -0.64
CA GLN A 147 22.22 -10.51 -1.68
C GLN A 147 22.41 -9.51 -2.84
N ALA A 148 21.32 -8.90 -3.32
CA ALA A 148 21.39 -7.97 -4.44
C ALA A 148 21.97 -6.60 -4.06
N ILE A 149 21.55 -6.04 -2.91
CA ILE A 149 21.84 -4.66 -2.51
C ILE A 149 23.11 -4.58 -1.67
N LEU A 150 23.25 -5.43 -0.66
CA LEU A 150 24.37 -5.39 0.29
C LEU A 150 25.57 -6.18 -0.22
N GLU A 151 25.33 -7.39 -0.74
CA GLU A 151 26.40 -8.27 -1.26
C GLU A 151 26.74 -8.00 -2.73
N GLN A 152 25.99 -7.11 -3.41
CA GLN A 152 26.21 -6.73 -4.81
C GLN A 152 26.19 -7.92 -5.79
N ARG A 153 25.45 -9.00 -5.45
CA ARG A 153 25.23 -10.11 -6.38
C ARG A 153 24.38 -9.64 -7.56
N PRO A 154 24.58 -10.20 -8.78
CA PRO A 154 23.73 -9.88 -9.91
C PRO A 154 22.24 -10.10 -9.56
N PRO A 155 21.36 -9.10 -9.74
CA PRO A 155 19.96 -9.21 -9.29
C PRO A 155 19.22 -10.42 -9.85
N LYS A 156 19.56 -10.82 -11.09
CA LYS A 156 19.00 -12.03 -11.71
C LYS A 156 19.34 -13.30 -10.92
N GLU A 157 20.58 -13.44 -10.46
CA GLU A 157 21.02 -14.63 -9.73
C GLU A 157 20.36 -14.71 -8.35
N ALA A 158 20.29 -13.59 -7.64
CA ALA A 158 19.58 -13.51 -6.35
C ALA A 158 18.09 -13.86 -6.52
N LEU A 159 17.44 -13.36 -7.59
CA LEU A 159 16.06 -13.66 -7.92
C LEU A 159 15.83 -15.13 -8.27
N ASP A 160 16.71 -15.72 -9.10
CA ASP A 160 16.62 -17.13 -9.51
C ASP A 160 16.76 -18.05 -8.28
N GLU A 161 17.68 -17.72 -7.35
CA GLU A 161 17.85 -18.44 -6.08
C GLU A 161 16.61 -18.32 -5.18
N ALA A 162 16.11 -17.09 -4.96
CA ALA A 162 14.92 -16.84 -4.16
C ALA A 162 13.68 -17.56 -4.72
N THR A 163 13.54 -17.58 -6.05
CA THR A 163 12.48 -18.31 -6.75
C THR A 163 12.57 -19.80 -6.50
N SER A 164 13.78 -20.38 -6.58
CA SER A 164 14.01 -21.80 -6.29
C SER A 164 13.63 -22.15 -4.85
N GLN A 165 14.06 -21.34 -3.87
CA GLN A 165 13.74 -21.52 -2.46
C GLN A 165 12.23 -21.42 -2.20
N MET A 166 11.56 -20.43 -2.81
CA MET A 166 10.12 -20.25 -2.64
C MET A 166 9.32 -21.41 -3.23
N ASN A 167 9.70 -21.89 -4.42
CA ASN A 167 9.07 -23.07 -5.03
C ASN A 167 9.24 -24.33 -4.15
N ALA A 168 10.42 -24.52 -3.56
CA ALA A 168 10.65 -25.61 -2.62
C ALA A 168 9.78 -25.49 -1.36
N ALA A 169 9.69 -24.28 -0.78
CA ALA A 169 8.85 -24.00 0.39
C ALA A 169 7.37 -24.23 0.12
N LEU A 170 6.86 -23.77 -1.03
CA LEU A 170 5.48 -24.00 -1.46
C LEU A 170 5.16 -25.48 -1.64
N LYS A 171 6.09 -26.23 -2.27
CA LYS A 171 5.96 -27.68 -2.43
C LYS A 171 5.92 -28.39 -1.07
N ALA A 172 6.79 -28.00 -0.14
CA ALA A 172 6.85 -28.59 1.20
C ALA A 172 5.61 -28.25 2.04
N ALA A 173 5.04 -27.05 1.89
CA ALA A 173 3.85 -26.63 2.62
C ALA A 173 2.58 -27.39 2.22
N GLY A 174 2.56 -28.01 1.03
CA GLY A 174 1.40 -28.77 0.54
C GLY A 174 0.13 -27.91 0.36
N LYS A 175 0.26 -26.58 0.32
CA LYS A 175 -0.85 -25.63 0.22
C LYS A 175 -0.89 -25.01 -1.17
N GLN A 176 -2.06 -25.02 -1.78
CA GLN A 176 -2.31 -24.19 -2.97
C GLN A 176 -2.52 -22.75 -2.52
N ARG A 177 -1.50 -21.90 -2.70
CA ARG A 177 -1.58 -20.46 -2.42
C ARG A 177 -2.16 -19.75 -3.64
N LEU A 178 -3.09 -18.83 -3.42
CA LEU A 178 -3.60 -17.95 -4.48
C LEU A 178 -2.55 -16.86 -4.72
N PHE A 179 -1.83 -16.96 -5.85
CA PHE A 179 -1.00 -15.86 -6.34
C PHE A 179 -1.84 -15.01 -7.30
N THR A 180 -2.36 -13.91 -6.79
CA THR A 180 -3.30 -13.02 -7.48
C THR A 180 -2.70 -12.24 -8.64
N GLU A 181 -1.37 -12.09 -8.66
CA GLU A 181 -0.65 -11.42 -9.75
C GLU A 181 -0.91 -12.04 -11.12
N ARG A 182 -1.17 -13.35 -11.21
CA ARG A 182 -1.49 -14.03 -12.48
C ARG A 182 -2.96 -13.90 -12.91
N ASN A 183 -3.83 -13.50 -12.00
CA ASN A 183 -5.27 -13.36 -12.25
C ASN A 183 -5.70 -11.90 -12.41
N TYR A 184 -4.76 -10.96 -12.30
CA TYR A 184 -5.05 -9.55 -12.48
C TYR A 184 -5.51 -9.26 -13.91
N LYS A 185 -6.73 -8.75 -14.05
CA LYS A 185 -7.21 -8.10 -15.27
C LYS A 185 -7.33 -6.61 -14.96
N PRO A 186 -6.60 -5.73 -15.65
CA PRO A 186 -6.76 -4.30 -15.45
C PRO A 186 -8.23 -3.90 -15.69
N PRO A 187 -8.78 -2.95 -14.90
CA PRO A 187 -10.09 -2.40 -15.19
C PRO A 187 -10.13 -1.90 -16.62
N THR A 188 -11.14 -2.30 -17.39
CA THR A 188 -11.41 -1.68 -18.69
C THR A 188 -11.83 -0.24 -18.40
N SER A 189 -11.10 0.73 -18.93
CA SER A 189 -11.39 2.16 -18.80
C SER A 189 -12.87 2.44 -19.05
N SER A 190 -13.55 3.00 -18.06
CA SER A 190 -14.91 3.56 -18.13
C SER A 190 -14.85 5.02 -18.56
#